data_AF-A0A251R8I4-F1
#
_entry.id   AF-A0A251R8I4-F1
#
_cell.length_a   1.000
_cell.length_b   1.000
_cell.length_c   1.000
_cell.angle_alpha   90.00
_cell.angle_beta   90.00
_cell.angle_gamma   90.00
#
_symmetry.space_group_name_H-M   'P 1'
#
loop_
_entity.id
_entity.type
_entity.pdbx_description
1 polymer ?
#
loop_
_entity_poly.entity_id
_entity_poly.type
_entity_poly.pdbx_seq_one_letter_code
_entity_poly.pdbx_strand_id
1 'polypeptide(L)'
;MGVGFFFMEFSSSSSSQSKSQLIVYVCLVVFGLFHYPTITVEAAVKLPPGQTIPAVIVFGDSIMDTGNNNNLKSLIKCNFSPYGRDFQGHKPTGRFGNGKVPSDFIVEELGIKKYLPAYLDPSLRPEDLATGVCFASGGTGYDPMTPQIASVISLSDQLSMFKEYIGKLKGIVGEERTNFILSNALFLVVAGSDDLANTYFTIRARKAQYDVPAYTDLMVNSASSFVKELYGLGARRIGLFSAPPIGCVPSQRTLGGGLARDCAEEYNEAAKLFNAKLSRSLNSLNTALPNSRVVYVDVYNPLLDIILNPAKTGFKVAEKGCCGTGIIEVAVLCNKYDATCANANDYVFWDSYHPTERTYSVLIPPLLRRYVNDFLLGN
;
A
#
# COMPACT_ATOMS: atom_id res chain seq x y z
N MET A 1 -59.04 -10.59 -45.57
CA MET A 1 -59.33 -9.70 -46.71
C MET A 1 -59.07 -8.26 -46.25
N GLY A 2 -58.43 -7.46 -47.10
CA GLY A 2 -57.58 -6.36 -46.67
C GLY A 2 -58.13 -4.93 -46.74
N VAL A 3 -57.20 -4.03 -46.37
CA VAL A 3 -56.94 -2.65 -46.81
C VAL A 3 -57.96 -1.55 -46.51
N GLY A 4 -57.46 -0.47 -45.90
CA GLY A 4 -58.06 0.86 -45.93
C GLY A 4 -57.20 1.92 -45.25
N PHE A 5 -56.19 2.45 -45.97
CA PHE A 5 -55.46 3.66 -45.61
C PHE A 5 -56.38 4.89 -45.65
N PHE A 6 -56.23 5.81 -44.71
CA PHE A 6 -56.61 7.21 -44.91
C PHE A 6 -55.44 8.12 -44.51
N PHE A 7 -54.93 8.82 -45.53
CA PHE A 7 -53.99 9.92 -45.40
C PHE A 7 -54.69 11.11 -44.74
N MET A 8 -54.00 11.75 -43.80
CA MET A 8 -54.29 13.14 -43.44
C MET A 8 -52.97 13.90 -43.54
N GLU A 9 -52.89 14.73 -44.58
CA GLU A 9 -51.76 15.62 -44.87
C GLU A 9 -51.59 16.62 -43.72
N PHE A 10 -50.41 16.63 -43.10
CA PHE A 10 -49.93 17.81 -42.38
C PHE A 10 -48.94 18.56 -43.26
N SER A 11 -49.42 19.71 -43.72
CA SER A 11 -48.64 20.78 -44.33
C SER A 11 -47.41 21.11 -43.48
N SER A 12 -46.26 21.07 -44.13
CA SER A 12 -44.97 21.44 -43.58
C SER A 12 -44.82 22.95 -43.48
N SER A 13 -44.74 23.48 -42.27
CA SER A 13 -43.95 24.70 -42.01
C SER A 13 -43.62 24.84 -40.52
N SER A 14 -42.64 24.07 -40.06
CA SER A 14 -41.77 24.53 -38.97
C SER A 14 -40.41 23.84 -39.09
N SER A 15 -39.37 24.65 -38.94
CA SER A 15 -38.00 24.44 -39.39
C SER A 15 -37.34 23.17 -38.84
N SER A 16 -36.61 22.44 -39.70
CA SER A 16 -35.74 21.33 -39.26
C SER A 16 -34.61 21.82 -38.33
N GLN A 17 -34.32 23.12 -38.32
CA GLN A 17 -33.43 23.78 -37.36
C GLN A 17 -33.94 23.72 -35.91
N SER A 18 -35.25 23.74 -35.67
CA SER A 18 -35.82 23.76 -34.30
C SER A 18 -35.65 22.41 -33.59
N LYS A 19 -35.86 21.30 -34.29
CA LYS A 19 -35.73 19.95 -33.72
C LYS A 19 -34.27 19.54 -33.50
N SER A 20 -33.34 19.93 -34.39
CA SER A 20 -31.91 19.64 -34.20
C SER A 20 -31.30 20.45 -33.07
N GLN A 21 -31.70 21.72 -32.91
CA GLN A 21 -31.27 22.54 -31.77
C GLN A 21 -31.81 21.99 -30.45
N LEU A 22 -33.07 21.54 -30.40
CA LEU A 22 -33.64 20.96 -29.18
C LEU A 22 -32.95 19.64 -28.76
N ILE A 23 -32.59 18.77 -29.73
CA ILE A 23 -31.84 17.54 -29.46
C ILE A 23 -30.42 17.86 -28.98
N VAL A 24 -29.74 18.84 -29.57
CA VAL A 24 -28.41 19.29 -29.13
C VAL A 24 -28.47 19.89 -27.72
N TYR A 25 -29.50 20.69 -27.40
CA TYR A 25 -29.71 21.23 -26.06
C TYR A 25 -30.01 20.15 -25.02
N VAL A 26 -30.84 19.14 -25.35
CA VAL A 26 -31.10 18.02 -24.43
C VAL A 26 -29.84 17.16 -24.23
N CYS A 27 -29.03 16.92 -25.27
CA CYS A 27 -27.74 16.23 -25.12
C CYS A 27 -26.74 17.04 -24.30
N LEU A 28 -26.66 18.36 -24.46
CA LEU A 28 -25.78 19.23 -23.67
C LEU A 28 -26.24 19.34 -22.20
N VAL A 29 -27.54 19.31 -21.94
CA VAL A 29 -28.09 19.31 -20.57
C VAL A 29 -27.89 17.94 -19.90
N VAL A 30 -28.04 16.82 -20.64
CA VAL A 30 -27.73 15.48 -20.10
C VAL A 30 -26.23 15.28 -19.87
N PHE A 31 -25.35 15.82 -20.72
CA PHE A 31 -23.90 15.83 -20.47
C PHE A 31 -23.47 16.84 -19.38
N GLY A 32 -24.21 17.95 -19.21
CA GLY A 32 -23.98 18.94 -18.16
C GLY A 32 -24.43 18.51 -16.76
N LEU A 33 -25.35 17.53 -16.66
CA LEU A 33 -25.91 17.06 -15.38
C LEU A 33 -25.17 15.85 -14.77
N PHE A 34 -24.20 15.26 -15.46
CA PHE A 34 -23.26 14.29 -14.88
C PHE A 34 -21.90 14.94 -14.57
N HIS A 35 -21.90 16.11 -13.94
CA HIS A 35 -20.76 16.51 -13.12
C HIS A 35 -20.78 15.66 -11.84
N TYR A 36 -20.28 14.42 -11.94
CA TYR A 36 -19.84 13.73 -10.74
C TYR A 36 -18.82 14.65 -10.07
N PRO A 37 -19.01 15.07 -8.81
CA PRO A 37 -18.02 15.87 -8.12
C PRO A 37 -16.72 15.05 -8.13
N THR A 38 -15.77 15.46 -8.97
CA THR A 38 -14.41 14.98 -8.87
C THR A 38 -13.95 15.49 -7.52
N ILE A 39 -13.87 14.57 -6.55
CA ILE A 39 -13.24 14.87 -5.27
C ILE A 39 -11.78 15.14 -5.59
N THR A 40 -11.45 16.42 -5.79
CA THR A 40 -10.08 16.87 -5.95
C THR A 40 -9.45 16.80 -4.57
N VAL A 41 -8.56 15.83 -4.38
CA VAL A 41 -7.71 15.78 -3.18
C VAL A 41 -6.61 16.80 -3.37
N GLU A 42 -6.53 17.79 -2.48
CA GLU A 42 -5.48 18.80 -2.53
C GLU A 42 -4.14 18.16 -2.15
N ALA A 43 -3.14 18.28 -3.02
CA ALA A 43 -1.81 17.76 -2.75
C ALA A 43 -1.14 18.57 -1.64
N ALA A 44 -0.82 17.91 -0.52
CA ALA A 44 -0.07 18.52 0.57
C ALA A 44 1.44 18.58 0.27
N VAL A 45 1.94 17.67 -0.57
CA VAL A 45 3.35 17.66 -1.01
C VAL A 45 3.48 18.40 -2.33
N LYS A 46 4.30 19.46 -2.33
CA LYS A 46 4.66 20.19 -3.56
C LYS A 46 5.75 19.46 -4.31
N LEU A 47 5.46 19.04 -5.54
CA LEU A 47 6.45 18.46 -6.43
C LEU A 47 7.35 19.55 -7.04
N PRO A 48 8.60 19.22 -7.42
CA PRO A 48 9.45 20.14 -8.16
C PRO A 48 8.81 20.60 -9.49
N PRO A 49 9.11 21.82 -9.98
CA PRO A 49 8.55 22.32 -11.24
C PRO A 49 8.80 21.35 -12.40
N GLY A 50 7.75 21.09 -13.20
CA GLY A 50 7.81 20.19 -14.36
C GLY A 50 7.82 18.70 -14.02
N GLN A 51 7.77 18.31 -12.74
CA GLN A 51 7.67 16.92 -12.31
C GLN A 51 6.22 16.54 -12.01
N THR A 52 5.84 15.32 -12.36
CA THR A 52 4.52 14.74 -12.04
C THR A 52 4.67 13.30 -11.58
N ILE A 53 3.75 12.84 -10.73
CA ILE A 53 3.59 11.43 -10.37
C ILE A 53 2.17 11.03 -10.78
N PRO A 54 1.97 10.39 -11.95
CA PRO A 54 0.64 10.09 -12.47
C PRO A 54 -0.05 8.93 -11.73
N ALA A 55 0.73 8.05 -11.09
CA ALA A 55 0.22 6.89 -10.38
C ALA A 55 1.17 6.48 -9.26
N VAL A 56 0.62 5.80 -8.25
CA VAL A 56 1.39 5.12 -7.20
C VAL A 56 1.04 3.64 -7.25
N ILE A 57 2.05 2.80 -7.41
CA ILE A 57 1.91 1.35 -7.56
C ILE A 57 2.64 0.70 -6.38
N VAL A 58 1.90 -0.06 -5.57
CA VAL A 58 2.41 -0.54 -4.28
C VAL A 58 2.47 -2.07 -4.24
N PHE A 59 3.58 -2.59 -3.73
CA PHE A 59 3.85 -4.00 -3.50
C PHE A 59 4.26 -4.18 -2.04
N GLY A 60 4.14 -5.41 -1.52
CA GLY A 60 4.63 -5.71 -0.20
C GLY A 60 3.68 -6.46 0.70
N ASP A 61 3.81 -6.20 2.00
CA ASP A 61 3.15 -6.89 3.10
C ASP A 61 1.93 -6.13 3.68
N SER A 62 1.53 -6.50 4.90
CA SER A 62 0.34 -6.00 5.59
C SER A 62 0.39 -4.50 5.88
N ILE A 63 1.58 -3.92 5.94
CA ILE A 63 1.77 -2.48 6.18
C ILE A 63 1.21 -1.67 5.02
N MET A 64 1.22 -2.21 3.81
CA MET A 64 0.74 -1.50 2.62
C MET A 64 -0.62 -2.02 2.11
N ASP A 65 -1.04 -3.20 2.55
CA ASP A 65 -2.25 -3.89 2.06
C ASP A 65 -3.53 -3.09 2.36
N THR A 66 -4.35 -2.96 1.32
CA THR A 66 -5.63 -2.25 1.33
C THR A 66 -6.84 -3.17 1.17
N GLY A 67 -6.62 -4.49 1.05
CA GLY A 67 -7.66 -5.51 1.00
C GLY A 67 -7.40 -6.72 0.09
N ASN A 68 -6.18 -6.96 -0.40
CA ASN A 68 -5.91 -8.10 -1.29
C ASN A 68 -6.07 -9.45 -0.57
N ASN A 69 -5.91 -9.49 0.75
CA ASN A 69 -6.09 -10.72 1.53
C ASN A 69 -7.56 -11.14 1.74
N ASN A 70 -8.54 -10.29 1.40
CA ASN A 70 -9.94 -10.46 1.80
C ASN A 70 -10.58 -11.76 1.31
N ASN A 71 -10.22 -12.20 0.10
CA ASN A 71 -10.80 -13.36 -0.55
C ASN A 71 -9.90 -14.60 -0.48
N LEU A 72 -8.78 -14.53 0.25
CA LEU A 72 -7.86 -15.65 0.43
C LEU A 72 -8.38 -16.63 1.50
N LYS A 73 -8.11 -17.92 1.27
CA LYS A 73 -8.29 -18.98 2.27
C LYS A 73 -7.12 -18.99 3.27
N SER A 74 -6.89 -17.85 3.93
CA SER A 74 -5.86 -17.64 4.95
C SER A 74 -6.47 -17.05 6.22
N LEU A 75 -5.77 -17.21 7.35
CA LEU A 75 -6.05 -16.52 8.61
C LEU A 75 -5.47 -15.10 8.64
N ILE A 76 -4.62 -14.74 7.68
CA ILE A 76 -4.00 -13.42 7.58
C ILE A 76 -4.93 -12.49 6.82
N LYS A 77 -5.97 -12.00 7.47
CA LYS A 77 -6.91 -11.00 6.91
C LYS A 77 -7.55 -10.17 8.01
N CYS A 78 -7.96 -8.95 7.63
CA CYS A 78 -8.47 -7.92 8.54
C CYS A 78 -9.76 -7.26 8.00
N ASN A 79 -10.57 -7.99 7.24
CA ASN A 79 -11.87 -7.54 6.72
C ASN A 79 -13.04 -7.81 7.68
N PHE A 80 -12.78 -7.70 8.98
CA PHE A 80 -13.78 -7.84 10.04
C PHE A 80 -13.46 -6.92 11.23
N SER A 81 -14.45 -6.64 12.07
CA SER A 81 -14.29 -5.86 13.30
C SER A 81 -13.28 -6.54 14.26
N PRO A 82 -12.39 -5.78 14.93
CA PRO A 82 -12.41 -4.32 15.09
C PRO A 82 -11.57 -3.56 14.05
N TYR A 83 -10.98 -4.22 13.06
CA TYR A 83 -10.23 -3.53 12.01
C TYR A 83 -11.13 -2.54 11.26
N GLY A 84 -10.56 -1.42 10.82
CA GLY A 84 -11.33 -0.34 10.20
C GLY A 84 -12.24 0.45 11.15
N ARG A 85 -12.09 0.29 12.49
CA ARG A 85 -12.86 1.05 13.49
C ARG A 85 -12.84 2.55 13.26
N ASP A 86 -11.70 3.11 12.88
CA ASP A 86 -11.48 4.55 12.70
C ASP A 86 -11.48 4.92 11.20
N PHE A 87 -11.63 3.93 10.31
CA PHE A 87 -11.77 4.15 8.87
C PHE A 87 -13.11 4.77 8.49
N GLN A 88 -13.21 5.32 7.27
CA GLN A 88 -14.43 5.95 6.80
C GLN A 88 -15.63 4.98 6.86
N GLY A 89 -16.67 5.41 7.58
CA GLY A 89 -17.88 4.61 7.79
C GLY A 89 -17.72 3.45 8.76
N HIS A 90 -16.62 3.39 9.53
CA HIS A 90 -16.30 2.33 10.49
C HIS A 90 -16.30 0.93 9.85
N LYS A 91 -15.82 0.85 8.60
CA LYS A 91 -15.87 -0.37 7.79
C LYS A 91 -14.53 -1.08 7.76
N PRO A 92 -14.48 -2.38 8.05
CA PRO A 92 -13.29 -3.18 7.84
C PRO A 92 -13.08 -3.42 6.34
N THR A 93 -12.02 -2.87 5.76
CA THR A 93 -11.71 -3.05 4.32
C THR A 93 -10.65 -4.11 4.05
N GLY A 94 -10.04 -4.70 5.08
CA GLY A 94 -8.86 -5.56 4.93
C GLY A 94 -7.53 -4.88 5.22
N ARG A 95 -7.53 -3.57 5.50
CA ARG A 95 -6.36 -2.85 6.03
C ARG A 95 -5.98 -3.40 7.40
N PHE A 96 -4.70 -3.67 7.62
CA PHE A 96 -4.19 -4.22 8.87
C PHE A 96 -4.01 -3.10 9.92
N GLY A 97 -5.11 -2.47 10.31
CA GLY A 97 -5.14 -1.39 11.28
C GLY A 97 -6.57 -0.93 11.61
N ASN A 98 -6.68 0.07 12.48
CA ASN A 98 -7.94 0.75 12.76
C ASN A 98 -8.43 1.63 11.61
N GLY A 99 -7.57 2.05 10.68
CA GLY A 99 -7.92 3.05 9.69
C GLY A 99 -7.04 3.02 8.44
N LYS A 100 -6.67 4.21 7.93
CA LYS A 100 -5.77 4.34 6.79
C LYS A 100 -4.41 3.68 7.07
N VAL A 101 -3.85 3.10 6.01
CA VAL A 101 -2.49 2.54 6.00
C VAL A 101 -1.55 3.46 5.20
N PRO A 102 -0.22 3.30 5.31
CA PRO A 102 0.76 4.12 4.59
C PRO A 102 0.47 4.37 3.11
N SER A 103 -0.01 3.35 2.38
CA SER A 103 -0.33 3.51 0.96
C SER A 103 -1.44 4.53 0.69
N ASP A 104 -2.40 4.70 1.61
CA ASP A 104 -3.43 5.75 1.54
C ASP A 104 -2.86 7.14 1.80
N PHE A 105 -2.06 7.27 2.85
CA PHE A 105 -1.44 8.55 3.19
C PHE A 105 -0.55 9.05 2.05
N ILE A 106 0.19 8.16 1.39
CA ILE A 106 1.06 8.55 0.27
C ILE A 106 0.26 9.10 -0.91
N VAL A 107 -0.80 8.42 -1.33
CA VAL A 107 -1.61 8.91 -2.47
C VAL A 107 -2.39 10.18 -2.15
N GLU A 108 -2.82 10.33 -0.89
CA GLU A 108 -3.53 11.52 -0.43
C GLU A 108 -2.59 12.72 -0.36
N GLU A 109 -1.42 12.57 0.23
CA GLU A 109 -0.40 13.63 0.31
C GLU A 109 0.10 14.09 -1.06
N LEU A 110 0.11 13.18 -2.05
CA LEU A 110 0.41 13.49 -3.45
C LEU A 110 -0.79 14.06 -4.24
N GLY A 111 -1.97 14.15 -3.63
CA GLY A 111 -3.19 14.65 -4.28
C GLY A 111 -3.73 13.74 -5.40
N ILE A 112 -3.38 12.46 -5.41
CA ILE A 112 -3.76 11.52 -6.47
C ILE A 112 -5.17 10.96 -6.21
N LYS A 113 -5.41 10.49 -4.99
CA LYS A 113 -6.69 9.92 -4.55
C LYS A 113 -6.71 9.85 -3.02
N LYS A 114 -7.90 9.71 -2.44
CA LYS A 114 -8.09 9.64 -0.98
C LYS A 114 -7.66 8.29 -0.38
N TYR A 115 -7.88 7.22 -1.13
CA TYR A 115 -7.57 5.85 -0.73
C TYR A 115 -7.00 5.09 -1.92
N LEU A 116 -5.95 4.29 -1.69
CA LEU A 116 -5.44 3.39 -2.70
C LEU A 116 -6.27 2.10 -2.71
N PRO A 117 -6.86 1.68 -3.84
CA PRO A 117 -7.63 0.45 -3.87
C PRO A 117 -6.71 -0.77 -4.04
N ALA A 118 -7.16 -1.90 -3.48
CA ALA A 118 -6.54 -3.19 -3.70
C ALA A 118 -6.80 -3.67 -5.13
N TYR A 119 -5.80 -4.27 -5.77
CA TYR A 119 -5.95 -4.78 -7.13
C TYR A 119 -7.00 -5.89 -7.24
N LEU A 120 -7.18 -6.69 -6.17
CA LEU A 120 -8.18 -7.75 -6.10
C LEU A 120 -9.55 -7.28 -5.57
N ASP A 121 -9.77 -5.98 -5.38
CA ASP A 121 -11.09 -5.47 -5.02
C ASP A 121 -12.08 -5.70 -6.18
N PRO A 122 -13.19 -6.43 -5.97
CA PRO A 122 -14.17 -6.68 -7.03
C PRO A 122 -14.90 -5.41 -7.51
N SER A 123 -14.79 -4.30 -6.76
CA SER A 123 -15.34 -2.99 -7.13
C SER A 123 -14.36 -2.08 -7.86
N LEU A 124 -13.13 -2.55 -8.12
CA LEU A 124 -12.09 -1.79 -8.80
C LEU A 124 -12.53 -1.35 -10.20
N ARG A 125 -12.43 -0.05 -10.50
CA ARG A 125 -12.86 0.51 -11.78
C ARG A 125 -11.67 0.74 -12.71
N PRO A 126 -11.90 0.80 -14.04
CA PRO A 126 -10.84 1.09 -15.01
C PRO A 126 -10.05 2.37 -14.71
N GLU A 127 -10.70 3.43 -14.23
CA GLU A 127 -10.06 4.72 -13.95
C GLU A 127 -9.10 4.63 -12.75
N ASP A 128 -9.38 3.72 -11.82
CA ASP A 128 -8.52 3.49 -10.66
C ASP A 128 -7.17 2.91 -11.08
N LEU A 129 -7.14 2.11 -12.17
CA LEU A 129 -5.91 1.57 -12.74
C LEU A 129 -5.02 2.69 -13.28
N ALA A 130 -5.57 3.71 -13.94
CA ALA A 130 -4.77 4.79 -14.54
C ALA A 130 -3.99 5.62 -13.51
N THR A 131 -4.40 5.60 -12.25
CA THR A 131 -3.80 6.35 -11.13
C THR A 131 -3.12 5.43 -10.09
N GLY A 132 -3.04 4.13 -10.38
CA GLY A 132 -2.32 3.15 -9.58
C GLY A 132 -3.16 2.44 -8.51
N VAL A 133 -2.66 1.27 -8.11
CA VAL A 133 -3.31 0.29 -7.22
C VAL A 133 -2.31 -0.35 -6.26
N CYS A 134 -2.83 -1.06 -5.26
CA CYS A 134 -2.06 -1.85 -4.32
C CYS A 134 -2.09 -3.34 -4.66
N PHE A 135 -0.92 -3.96 -4.81
CA PHE A 135 -0.73 -5.41 -4.91
C PHE A 135 -0.26 -6.06 -3.60
N ALA A 136 0.08 -5.26 -2.58
CA ALA A 136 0.57 -5.76 -1.31
C ALA A 136 -0.41 -6.75 -0.65
N SER A 137 0.11 -7.74 0.06
CA SER A 137 -0.64 -8.82 0.70
C SER A 137 -0.04 -9.12 2.07
N GLY A 138 -0.86 -9.03 3.11
CA GLY A 138 -0.43 -9.29 4.48
C GLY A 138 0.23 -10.66 4.66
N GLY A 139 1.34 -10.72 5.41
CA GLY A 139 2.09 -11.94 5.68
C GLY A 139 3.06 -12.38 4.58
N THR A 140 3.28 -11.55 3.55
CA THR A 140 4.28 -11.82 2.51
C THR A 140 5.66 -11.37 2.93
N GLY A 141 6.69 -11.85 2.23
CA GLY A 141 8.08 -11.47 2.49
C GLY A 141 8.97 -11.68 1.26
N TYR A 142 10.26 -11.38 1.43
CA TYR A 142 11.29 -11.64 0.45
C TYR A 142 11.69 -13.13 0.38
N ASP A 143 11.54 -13.88 1.48
CA ASP A 143 11.73 -15.33 1.51
C ASP A 143 10.50 -16.02 0.89
N PRO A 144 10.66 -16.82 -0.17
CA PRO A 144 9.54 -17.53 -0.80
C PRO A 144 8.73 -18.45 0.14
N MET A 145 9.31 -18.89 1.27
CA MET A 145 8.59 -19.74 2.23
C MET A 145 7.67 -18.94 3.15
N THR A 146 7.96 -17.66 3.39
CA THR A 146 7.12 -16.79 4.23
C THR A 146 5.66 -16.72 3.76
N PRO A 147 5.36 -16.36 2.49
CA PRO A 147 3.99 -16.36 2.01
C PRO A 147 3.37 -17.76 1.90
N GLN A 148 4.19 -18.81 1.73
CA GLN A 148 3.71 -20.20 1.71
C GLN A 148 3.18 -20.62 3.09
N ILE A 149 3.93 -20.35 4.16
CA ILE A 149 3.52 -20.64 5.54
C ILE A 149 2.25 -19.87 5.89
N ALA A 150 2.18 -18.59 5.50
CA ALA A 150 1.02 -17.75 5.74
C ALA A 150 -0.18 -18.05 4.81
N SER A 151 0.02 -18.84 3.75
CA SER A 151 -0.98 -19.09 2.69
C SER A 151 -1.50 -17.80 2.03
N VAL A 152 -0.60 -16.89 1.70
CA VAL A 152 -0.90 -15.56 1.14
C VAL A 152 -0.18 -15.32 -0.18
N ILE A 153 -0.41 -14.15 -0.79
CA ILE A 153 0.14 -13.83 -2.12
C ILE A 153 1.62 -13.48 -1.99
N SER A 154 2.47 -14.24 -2.69
CA SER A 154 3.93 -14.00 -2.71
C SER A 154 4.30 -12.75 -3.51
N LEU A 155 5.47 -12.15 -3.29
CA LEU A 155 5.96 -11.06 -4.15
C LEU A 155 6.03 -11.47 -5.64
N SER A 156 6.33 -12.73 -5.95
CA SER A 156 6.30 -13.24 -7.33
C SER A 156 4.89 -13.22 -7.93
N ASP A 157 3.88 -13.57 -7.12
CA ASP A 157 2.47 -13.49 -7.55
C ASP A 157 2.03 -12.03 -7.69
N GLN A 158 2.49 -11.14 -6.80
CA GLN A 158 2.25 -9.69 -6.94
C GLN A 158 2.85 -9.13 -8.23
N LEU A 159 4.04 -9.57 -8.63
CA LEU A 159 4.64 -9.22 -9.91
C LEU A 159 3.82 -9.78 -11.09
N SER A 160 3.26 -10.99 -10.95
CA SER A 160 2.40 -11.59 -11.98
C SER A 160 1.09 -10.81 -12.14
N MET A 161 0.46 -10.40 -11.03
CA MET A 161 -0.69 -9.49 -11.04
C MET A 161 -0.34 -8.14 -11.66
N PHE A 162 0.86 -7.62 -11.42
CA PHE A 162 1.31 -6.39 -12.06
C PHE A 162 1.48 -6.52 -13.58
N LYS A 163 1.99 -7.66 -14.07
CA LYS A 163 2.03 -7.95 -15.53
C LYS A 163 0.62 -7.97 -16.14
N GLU A 164 -0.35 -8.56 -15.45
CA GLU A 164 -1.77 -8.51 -15.86
C GLU A 164 -2.31 -7.07 -15.85
N TYR A 165 -2.02 -6.30 -14.79
CA TYR A 165 -2.39 -4.89 -14.68
C TYR A 165 -1.85 -4.05 -15.84
N ILE A 166 -0.60 -4.26 -16.28
CA ILE A 166 -0.05 -3.55 -17.44
C ILE A 166 -0.88 -3.82 -18.70
N GLY A 167 -1.32 -5.06 -18.90
CA GLY A 167 -2.21 -5.43 -20.01
C GLY A 167 -3.55 -4.72 -19.94
N LYS A 168 -4.18 -4.70 -18.76
CA LYS A 168 -5.44 -3.98 -18.52
C LYS A 168 -5.28 -2.48 -18.74
N LEU A 169 -4.23 -1.89 -18.18
CA LEU A 169 -3.92 -0.47 -18.32
C LEU A 169 -3.73 -0.09 -19.79
N LYS A 170 -2.98 -0.90 -20.56
CA LYS A 170 -2.80 -0.71 -22.01
C LYS A 170 -4.14 -0.73 -22.77
N GLY A 171 -5.07 -1.59 -22.38
CA GLY A 171 -6.43 -1.60 -22.95
C GLY A 171 -7.25 -0.34 -22.64
N ILE A 172 -6.99 0.33 -21.51
CA ILE A 172 -7.76 1.49 -21.05
C ILE A 172 -7.19 2.81 -21.59
N VAL A 173 -5.88 3.00 -21.48
CA VAL A 173 -5.23 4.28 -21.81
C VAL A 173 -4.38 4.24 -23.08
N GLY A 174 -4.24 3.07 -23.70
CA GLY A 174 -3.37 2.87 -24.85
C GLY A 174 -1.89 2.68 -24.48
N GLU A 175 -1.08 2.32 -25.47
CA GLU A 175 0.32 1.95 -25.28
C GLU A 175 1.21 3.12 -24.82
N GLU A 176 1.14 4.25 -25.53
CA GLU A 176 1.98 5.42 -25.25
C GLU A 176 1.74 5.94 -23.83
N ARG A 177 0.46 6.08 -23.44
CA ARG A 177 0.12 6.54 -22.10
C ARG A 177 0.48 5.53 -21.02
N THR A 178 0.40 4.23 -21.31
CA THR A 178 0.86 3.17 -20.39
C THR A 178 2.35 3.32 -20.13
N ASN A 179 3.16 3.47 -21.17
CA ASN A 179 4.61 3.66 -21.04
C ASN A 179 4.94 4.95 -20.27
N PHE A 180 4.20 6.03 -20.51
CA PHE A 180 4.32 7.26 -19.73
C PHE A 180 4.02 7.04 -18.24
N ILE A 181 2.91 6.35 -17.92
CA ILE A 181 2.54 6.05 -16.52
C ILE A 181 3.62 5.20 -15.87
N LEU A 182 4.04 4.09 -16.50
CA LEU A 182 5.04 3.19 -15.92
C LEU A 182 6.39 3.87 -15.67
N SER A 183 6.83 4.76 -16.56
CA SER A 183 8.09 5.48 -16.40
C SER A 183 8.03 6.65 -15.40
N ASN A 184 6.85 7.17 -15.07
CA ASN A 184 6.70 8.33 -14.17
C ASN A 184 6.00 7.99 -12.84
N ALA A 185 5.36 6.82 -12.72
CA ALA A 185 4.72 6.37 -11.50
C ALA A 185 5.75 6.11 -10.40
N LEU A 186 5.29 6.24 -9.16
CA LEU A 186 6.06 5.88 -7.98
C LEU A 186 5.76 4.43 -7.59
N PHE A 187 6.77 3.58 -7.61
CA PHE A 187 6.70 2.17 -7.23
C PHE A 187 7.22 2.03 -5.80
N LEU A 188 6.43 1.44 -4.91
CA LEU A 188 6.78 1.29 -3.49
C LEU A 188 6.74 -0.17 -3.08
N VAL A 189 7.76 -0.64 -2.37
CA VAL A 189 7.88 -2.03 -1.91
C VAL A 189 8.16 -2.06 -0.41
N VAL A 190 7.29 -2.72 0.35
CA VAL A 190 7.45 -2.96 1.79
C VAL A 190 7.43 -4.45 2.07
N ALA A 191 8.56 -5.03 2.42
CA ALA A 191 8.65 -6.43 2.83
C ALA A 191 9.88 -6.60 3.73
N GLY A 192 10.04 -7.77 4.33
CA GLY A 192 11.18 -8.08 5.20
C GLY A 192 10.80 -8.30 6.66
N SER A 193 9.71 -7.67 7.12
CA SER A 193 9.29 -7.76 8.52
C SER A 193 8.83 -9.17 8.87
N ASP A 194 7.97 -9.77 8.04
CA ASP A 194 7.46 -11.14 8.19
C ASP A 194 8.55 -12.22 8.02
N ASP A 195 9.55 -11.97 7.18
CA ASP A 195 10.70 -12.88 7.01
C ASP A 195 11.47 -13.01 8.33
N LEU A 196 11.83 -11.88 8.94
CA LEU A 196 12.59 -11.86 10.18
C LEU A 196 11.74 -12.25 11.39
N ALA A 197 10.66 -11.51 11.66
CA ALA A 197 9.87 -11.67 12.88
C ALA A 197 9.16 -13.03 12.93
N ASN A 198 8.45 -13.38 11.85
CA ASN A 198 7.58 -14.55 11.84
C ASN A 198 8.34 -15.81 11.39
N THR A 199 8.99 -15.75 10.23
CA THR A 199 9.59 -16.94 9.61
C THR A 199 10.89 -17.37 10.30
N TYR A 200 11.79 -16.43 10.57
CA TYR A 200 13.10 -16.71 11.14
C TYR A 200 13.09 -16.79 12.68
N PHE A 201 12.52 -15.81 13.38
CA PHE A 201 12.60 -15.77 14.85
C PHE A 201 11.49 -16.56 15.54
N THR A 202 10.22 -16.30 15.19
CA THR A 202 9.06 -16.90 15.86
C THR A 202 8.91 -18.39 15.52
N ILE A 203 8.78 -18.73 14.23
CA ILE A 203 8.53 -20.10 13.77
C ILE A 203 9.83 -20.90 13.62
N ARG A 204 10.98 -20.21 13.52
CA ARG A 204 12.32 -20.82 13.39
C ARG A 204 12.49 -21.71 12.16
N ALA A 205 11.65 -21.54 11.14
CA ALA A 205 11.60 -22.40 9.96
C ALA A 205 12.88 -22.33 9.10
N ARG A 206 13.68 -21.27 9.26
CA ARG A 206 14.94 -21.05 8.54
C ARG A 206 16.20 -21.18 9.39
N LYS A 207 16.10 -21.25 10.73
CA LYS A 207 17.27 -21.20 11.63
C LYS A 207 18.26 -22.35 11.45
N ALA A 208 17.81 -23.51 10.98
CA ALA A 208 18.69 -24.65 10.71
C ALA A 208 19.44 -24.54 9.36
N GLN A 209 18.96 -23.67 8.46
CA GLN A 209 19.49 -23.52 7.10
C GLN A 209 20.34 -22.26 6.95
N TYR A 210 20.00 -21.21 7.69
CA TYR A 210 20.63 -19.90 7.60
C TYR A 210 20.93 -19.37 8.99
N ASP A 211 22.13 -18.82 9.17
CA ASP A 211 22.37 -17.84 10.21
C ASP A 211 21.81 -16.46 9.78
N VAL A 212 21.83 -15.48 10.69
CA VAL A 212 21.26 -14.15 10.42
C VAL A 212 21.96 -13.46 9.23
N PRO A 213 23.30 -13.45 9.13
CA PRO A 213 23.97 -12.94 7.94
C PRO A 213 23.51 -13.60 6.63
N ALA A 214 23.50 -14.93 6.53
CA ALA A 214 23.10 -15.61 5.30
C ALA A 214 21.61 -15.41 4.98
N TYR A 215 20.75 -15.36 6.00
CA TYR A 215 19.33 -15.11 5.80
C TYR A 215 19.06 -13.71 5.25
N THR A 216 19.74 -12.70 5.80
CA THR A 216 19.63 -11.33 5.29
C THR A 216 20.22 -11.17 3.88
N ASP A 217 21.20 -11.99 3.48
CA ASP A 217 21.67 -12.05 2.08
C ASP A 217 20.58 -12.62 1.15
N LEU A 218 19.89 -13.68 1.55
CA LEU A 218 18.76 -14.24 0.80
C LEU A 218 17.66 -13.18 0.58
N MET A 219 17.30 -12.44 1.62
CA MET A 219 16.30 -11.36 1.53
C MET A 219 16.74 -10.25 0.57
N VAL A 220 18.00 -9.79 0.67
CA VAL A 220 18.51 -8.71 -0.19
C VAL A 220 18.64 -9.15 -1.66
N ASN A 221 19.01 -10.41 -1.91
CA ASN A 221 19.06 -10.96 -3.26
C ASN A 221 17.67 -11.03 -3.90
N SER A 222 16.66 -11.42 -3.12
CA SER A 222 15.24 -11.40 -3.54
C SER A 222 14.78 -9.96 -3.83
N ALA A 223 15.02 -9.01 -2.92
CA ALA A 223 14.69 -7.60 -3.12
C ALA A 223 15.34 -7.02 -4.38
N SER A 224 16.63 -7.31 -4.59
CA SER A 224 17.38 -6.84 -5.76
C SER A 224 16.85 -7.42 -7.07
N SER A 225 16.44 -8.68 -7.06
CA SER A 225 15.82 -9.33 -8.22
C SER A 225 14.46 -8.72 -8.53
N PHE A 226 13.65 -8.46 -7.51
CA PHE A 226 12.35 -7.81 -7.65
C PHE A 226 12.46 -6.41 -8.27
N VAL A 227 13.45 -5.61 -7.86
CA VAL A 227 13.73 -4.29 -8.47
C VAL A 227 14.08 -4.40 -9.94
N LYS A 228 14.92 -5.39 -10.32
CA LYS A 228 15.28 -5.62 -11.73
C LYS A 228 14.07 -6.01 -12.56
N GLU A 229 13.17 -6.84 -12.03
CA GLU A 229 11.91 -7.20 -12.70
C GLU A 229 11.00 -5.98 -12.91
N LEU A 230 10.78 -5.17 -11.87
CA LEU A 230 10.00 -3.92 -11.99
C LEU A 230 10.61 -2.99 -13.04
N TYR A 231 11.93 -2.81 -13.01
CA TYR A 231 12.64 -2.01 -14.00
C TYR A 231 12.48 -2.55 -15.43
N GLY A 232 12.58 -3.88 -15.60
CA GLY A 232 12.34 -4.56 -16.88
C GLY A 232 10.91 -4.37 -17.41
N LEU A 233 9.95 -4.17 -16.51
CA LEU A 233 8.55 -3.85 -16.82
C LEU A 233 8.27 -2.36 -16.99
N GLY A 234 9.30 -1.51 -17.03
CA GLY A 234 9.17 -0.09 -17.33
C GLY A 234 9.18 0.84 -16.12
N ALA A 235 9.24 0.32 -14.90
CA ALA A 235 9.34 1.15 -13.69
C ALA A 235 10.66 1.93 -13.69
N ARG A 236 10.61 3.21 -13.31
CA ARG A 236 11.81 4.07 -13.20
C ARG A 236 11.96 4.75 -11.85
N ARG A 237 10.93 4.88 -11.03
CA ARG A 237 11.00 5.50 -9.69
C ARG A 237 10.58 4.47 -8.65
N ILE A 238 11.55 3.82 -8.01
CA ILE A 238 11.33 2.62 -7.20
C ILE A 238 11.86 2.88 -5.78
N GLY A 239 10.97 2.84 -4.80
CA GLY A 239 11.27 3.00 -3.38
C GLY A 239 11.12 1.68 -2.65
N LEU A 240 12.13 1.31 -1.87
CA LEU A 240 12.08 0.14 -1.00
C LEU A 240 12.30 0.59 0.44
N PHE A 241 11.41 0.12 1.31
CA PHE A 241 11.40 0.51 2.71
C PHE A 241 12.31 -0.42 3.52
N SER A 242 12.99 0.15 4.49
CA SER A 242 13.73 -0.60 5.51
C SER A 242 12.78 -1.50 6.31
N ALA A 243 13.26 -2.62 6.84
CA ALA A 243 12.58 -3.31 7.93
C ALA A 243 12.45 -2.37 9.15
N PRO A 244 11.32 -2.38 9.87
CA PRO A 244 11.14 -1.56 11.08
C PRO A 244 11.96 -2.13 12.26
N PRO A 245 11.97 -1.48 13.45
CA PRO A 245 12.48 -2.08 14.68
C PRO A 245 11.60 -3.25 15.14
N ILE A 246 11.68 -4.38 14.43
CA ILE A 246 10.81 -5.54 14.61
C ILE A 246 10.86 -6.11 16.04
N GLY A 247 11.99 -6.03 16.74
CA GLY A 247 12.10 -6.50 18.12
C GLY A 247 11.24 -5.69 19.08
N CYS A 248 10.82 -4.48 18.70
CA CYS A 248 10.01 -3.58 19.50
C CYS A 248 8.50 -3.67 19.25
N VAL A 249 8.03 -4.43 18.25
CA VAL A 249 6.58 -4.63 18.07
C VAL A 249 6.02 -5.47 19.23
N PRO A 250 4.78 -5.24 19.68
CA PRO A 250 4.29 -5.84 20.93
C PRO A 250 4.38 -7.36 21.03
N SER A 251 4.13 -8.09 19.93
CA SER A 251 4.24 -9.55 19.86
C SER A 251 5.68 -10.03 20.03
N GLN A 252 6.64 -9.36 19.39
CA GLN A 252 8.06 -9.74 19.48
C GLN A 252 8.66 -9.39 20.85
N ARG A 253 8.17 -8.33 21.50
CA ARG A 253 8.46 -8.07 22.92
C ARG A 253 7.98 -9.22 23.81
N THR A 254 6.78 -9.75 23.56
CA THR A 254 6.23 -10.88 24.30
C THR A 254 7.02 -12.17 24.08
N LEU A 255 7.44 -12.42 22.84
CA LEU A 255 8.09 -13.68 22.45
C LEU A 255 9.61 -13.70 22.68
N GLY A 256 10.27 -12.55 22.59
CA GLY A 256 11.74 -12.44 22.62
C GLY A 256 12.29 -11.38 23.59
N GLY A 257 11.45 -10.60 24.25
CA GLY A 257 11.83 -9.50 25.16
C GLY A 257 12.00 -9.89 26.63
N GLY A 258 11.95 -11.18 26.95
CA GLY A 258 12.01 -11.69 28.32
C GLY A 258 10.80 -11.29 29.18
N LEU A 259 10.92 -11.47 30.51
CA LEU A 259 9.83 -11.20 31.45
C LEU A 259 9.39 -9.72 31.46
N ALA A 260 10.30 -8.80 31.16
CA ALA A 260 10.04 -7.37 31.10
C ALA A 260 9.33 -6.93 29.81
N ARG A 261 9.26 -7.80 28.78
CA ARG A 261 8.77 -7.45 27.44
C ARG A 261 9.53 -6.26 26.84
N ASP A 262 10.84 -6.24 27.04
CA ASP A 262 11.73 -5.28 26.39
C ASP A 262 11.79 -5.52 24.88
N CYS A 263 12.37 -4.59 24.12
CA CYS A 263 12.63 -4.87 22.71
C CYS A 263 13.60 -6.05 22.60
N ALA A 264 13.28 -7.04 21.75
CA ALA A 264 14.19 -8.14 21.46
C ALA A 264 15.40 -7.63 20.66
N GLU A 265 16.55 -7.44 21.32
CA GLU A 265 17.74 -6.83 20.71
C GLU A 265 18.27 -7.64 19.52
N GLU A 266 18.33 -8.98 19.63
CA GLU A 266 18.77 -9.85 18.53
C GLU A 266 17.95 -9.63 17.25
N TYR A 267 16.65 -9.36 17.39
CA TYR A 267 15.75 -9.20 16.25
C TYR A 267 15.97 -7.84 15.61
N ASN A 268 16.20 -6.82 16.43
CA ASN A 268 16.56 -5.48 15.99
C ASN A 268 17.92 -5.44 15.30
N GLU A 269 18.93 -6.19 15.79
CA GLU A 269 20.23 -6.30 15.13
C GLU A 269 20.11 -6.98 13.77
N ALA A 270 19.30 -8.03 13.64
CA ALA A 270 19.02 -8.66 12.35
C ALA A 270 18.35 -7.70 11.36
N ALA A 271 17.38 -6.91 11.82
CA ALA A 271 16.74 -5.88 11.00
C ALA A 271 17.73 -4.79 10.56
N LYS A 272 18.59 -4.30 11.47
CA LYS A 272 19.65 -3.34 11.12
C LYS A 272 20.63 -3.91 10.09
N LEU A 273 21.02 -5.18 10.24
CA LEU A 273 21.91 -5.85 9.29
C LEU A 273 21.26 -5.96 7.90
N PHE A 274 20.00 -6.40 7.83
CA PHE A 274 19.23 -6.43 6.59
C PHE A 274 19.17 -5.04 5.95
N ASN A 275 18.79 -4.02 6.73
CA ASN A 275 18.68 -2.63 6.28
C ASN A 275 19.98 -2.08 5.71
N ALA A 276 21.11 -2.34 6.37
CA ALA A 276 22.43 -1.93 5.90
C ALA A 276 22.81 -2.61 4.57
N LYS A 277 22.51 -3.91 4.43
CA LYS A 277 22.75 -4.66 3.17
C LYS A 277 21.82 -4.19 2.05
N LEU A 278 20.54 -3.98 2.35
CA LEU A 278 19.55 -3.48 1.40
C LEU A 278 19.98 -2.11 0.86
N SER A 279 20.29 -1.15 1.73
CA SER A 279 20.73 0.20 1.31
C SER A 279 21.93 0.14 0.35
N ARG A 280 22.95 -0.68 0.64
CA ARG A 280 24.10 -0.86 -0.26
C ARG A 280 23.71 -1.46 -1.61
N SER A 281 22.87 -2.49 -1.62
CA SER A 281 22.41 -3.11 -2.87
C SER A 281 21.61 -2.14 -3.73
N LEU A 282 20.70 -1.36 -3.13
CA LEU A 282 19.90 -0.37 -3.84
C LEU A 282 20.75 0.77 -4.42
N ASN A 283 21.78 1.22 -3.71
CA ASN A 283 22.72 2.19 -4.24
C ASN A 283 23.47 1.65 -5.48
N SER A 284 23.89 0.37 -5.44
CA SER A 284 24.49 -0.30 -6.59
C SER A 284 23.52 -0.39 -7.76
N LEU A 285 22.26 -0.77 -7.52
CA LEU A 285 21.22 -0.83 -8.55
C LEU A 285 20.91 0.55 -9.15
N ASN A 286 20.86 1.60 -8.32
CA ASN A 286 20.64 2.97 -8.78
C ASN A 286 21.72 3.45 -9.77
N THR A 287 22.94 2.93 -9.63
CA THR A 287 24.05 3.18 -10.56
C THR A 287 23.98 2.29 -11.81
N ALA A 288 23.56 1.03 -11.66
CA ALA A 288 23.54 0.03 -12.72
C ALA A 288 22.32 0.12 -13.65
N LEU A 289 21.21 0.71 -13.19
CA LEU A 289 19.94 0.78 -13.92
C LEU A 289 19.75 2.19 -14.51
N PRO A 290 20.07 2.40 -15.81
CA PRO A 290 20.06 3.73 -16.40
C PRO A 290 18.66 4.34 -16.40
N ASN A 291 18.62 5.66 -16.26
CA ASN A 291 17.37 6.45 -16.23
C ASN A 291 16.39 6.02 -15.12
N SER A 292 16.86 5.33 -14.08
CA SER A 292 16.06 4.96 -12.92
C SER A 292 16.50 5.70 -11.66
N ARG A 293 15.60 5.72 -10.68
CA ARG A 293 15.79 6.17 -9.31
C ARG A 293 15.38 5.04 -8.40
N VAL A 294 16.36 4.38 -7.79
CA VAL A 294 16.15 3.33 -6.80
C VAL A 294 16.52 3.87 -5.44
N VAL A 295 15.51 4.10 -4.60
CA VAL A 295 15.65 4.84 -3.33
C VAL A 295 15.40 3.91 -2.16
N TYR A 296 16.32 3.95 -1.20
CA TYR A 296 16.15 3.33 0.11
C TYR A 296 15.40 4.29 1.04
N VAL A 297 14.27 3.85 1.59
CA VAL A 297 13.43 4.65 2.49
C VAL A 297 13.58 4.12 3.92
N ASP A 298 14.17 4.92 4.80
CA ASP A 298 14.37 4.56 6.21
C ASP A 298 13.10 4.82 7.04
N VAL A 299 12.42 3.74 7.44
CA VAL A 299 11.35 3.76 8.44
C VAL A 299 11.80 3.27 9.81
N TYR A 300 12.97 2.65 9.91
CA TYR A 300 13.46 2.08 11.16
C TYR A 300 13.64 3.17 12.21
N ASN A 301 14.43 4.20 11.89
CA ASN A 301 14.80 5.22 12.88
C ASN A 301 13.61 6.08 13.30
N PRO A 302 12.76 6.60 12.39
CA PRO A 302 11.63 7.43 12.80
C PRO A 302 10.58 6.66 13.61
N LEU A 303 10.31 5.40 13.27
CA LEU A 303 9.40 4.57 14.06
C LEU A 303 10.00 4.22 15.42
N LEU A 304 11.30 3.93 15.50
CA LEU A 304 11.97 3.69 16.77
C LEU A 304 11.93 4.92 17.68
N ASP A 305 12.12 6.13 17.16
CA ASP A 305 12.00 7.35 17.97
C ASP A 305 10.57 7.54 18.52
N ILE A 306 9.53 7.23 17.72
CA ILE A 306 8.14 7.24 18.21
C ILE A 306 7.95 6.23 19.35
N ILE A 307 8.50 5.02 19.21
CA ILE A 307 8.37 3.95 20.21
C ILE A 307 9.10 4.29 21.51
N LEU A 308 10.33 4.83 21.41
CA LEU A 308 11.15 5.14 22.59
C LEU A 308 10.77 6.48 23.23
N ASN A 309 10.17 7.40 22.47
CA ASN A 309 9.79 8.73 22.94
C ASN A 309 8.32 9.07 22.60
N PRO A 310 7.33 8.23 23.00
CA PRO A 310 5.94 8.35 22.57
C PRO A 310 5.31 9.70 22.95
N ALA A 311 5.70 10.28 24.09
CA ALA A 311 5.21 11.57 24.55
C ALA A 311 5.56 12.73 23.61
N LYS A 312 6.66 12.65 22.83
CA LYS A 312 7.04 13.71 21.86
C LYS A 312 5.99 13.89 20.76
N THR A 313 5.27 12.84 20.42
CA THR A 313 4.25 12.80 19.37
C THR A 313 2.82 12.67 19.93
N GLY A 314 2.68 12.72 21.26
CA GLY A 314 1.41 12.70 21.97
C GLY A 314 0.87 11.30 22.28
N PHE A 315 1.63 10.23 22.02
CA PHE A 315 1.25 8.88 22.40
C PHE A 315 1.49 8.63 23.89
N LYS A 316 0.68 7.74 24.47
CA LYS A 316 0.76 7.31 25.87
C LYS A 316 1.20 5.86 26.01
N VAL A 317 1.00 5.04 24.98
CA VAL A 317 1.26 3.60 25.02
C VAL A 317 2.00 3.16 23.76
N ALA A 318 3.18 2.55 23.92
CA ALA A 318 4.03 2.08 22.82
C ALA A 318 4.38 0.58 22.90
N GLU A 319 4.10 -0.07 24.04
CA GLU A 319 4.57 -1.42 24.37
C GLU A 319 3.50 -2.51 24.15
N LYS A 320 2.27 -2.09 23.84
CA LYS A 320 1.13 -2.96 23.55
C LYS A 320 0.20 -2.36 22.50
N GLY A 321 -0.52 -3.23 21.81
CA GLY A 321 -1.61 -2.87 20.91
C GLY A 321 -2.83 -2.32 21.65
N CYS A 322 -3.67 -1.59 20.92
CA CYS A 322 -4.99 -1.15 21.35
C CYS A 322 -6.00 -2.31 21.44
N CYS A 323 -5.84 -3.36 20.63
CA CYS A 323 -6.75 -4.50 20.54
C CYS A 323 -6.41 -5.61 21.55
N GLY A 324 -7.44 -6.16 22.21
CA GLY A 324 -7.30 -7.25 23.17
C GLY A 324 -6.43 -6.87 24.36
N THR A 325 -5.58 -7.79 24.80
CA THR A 325 -4.53 -7.47 25.79
C THR A 325 -3.41 -6.62 25.19
N GLY A 326 -3.28 -6.66 23.85
CA GLY A 326 -2.32 -5.91 23.06
C GLY A 326 -0.94 -6.56 23.01
N ILE A 327 -0.79 -7.80 23.51
CA ILE A 327 0.52 -8.45 23.66
C ILE A 327 0.78 -9.51 22.59
N ILE A 328 -0.26 -10.10 22.01
CA ILE A 328 -0.13 -11.16 20.99
C ILE A 328 -1.26 -11.16 19.94
N GLU A 329 -2.34 -10.45 20.20
CA GLU A 329 -3.49 -10.36 19.32
C GLU A 329 -3.10 -9.66 18.02
N VAL A 330 -3.19 -10.36 16.90
CA VAL A 330 -2.90 -9.88 15.54
C VAL A 330 -3.77 -10.66 14.56
N ALA A 331 -4.20 -10.01 13.49
CA ALA A 331 -5.16 -10.54 12.52
C ALA A 331 -6.37 -11.20 13.23
N VAL A 332 -6.64 -12.47 12.96
CA VAL A 332 -7.79 -13.20 13.55
C VAL A 332 -7.79 -13.29 15.08
N LEU A 333 -6.64 -13.10 15.74
CA LEU A 333 -6.57 -13.06 17.21
C LEU A 333 -7.00 -11.69 17.76
N CYS A 334 -7.07 -10.65 16.94
CA CYS A 334 -7.71 -9.38 17.25
C CYS A 334 -9.06 -9.33 16.52
N ASN A 335 -10.13 -9.76 17.18
CA ASN A 335 -11.43 -9.96 16.56
C ASN A 335 -12.56 -9.29 17.35
N LYS A 336 -13.80 -9.41 16.84
CA LYS A 336 -14.98 -8.74 17.39
C LYS A 336 -15.31 -9.08 18.85
N TYR A 337 -14.72 -10.15 19.41
CA TYR A 337 -14.90 -10.52 20.81
C TYR A 337 -13.88 -9.85 21.73
N ASP A 338 -12.82 -9.28 21.16
CA ASP A 338 -11.79 -8.56 21.90
C ASP A 338 -12.23 -7.12 22.16
N ALA A 339 -12.02 -6.66 23.39
CA ALA A 339 -12.14 -5.25 23.69
C ALA A 339 -11.06 -4.45 22.95
N THR A 340 -11.34 -3.19 22.63
CA THR A 340 -10.33 -2.25 22.14
C THR A 340 -10.13 -1.12 23.14
N CYS A 341 -8.98 -0.50 23.11
CA CYS A 341 -8.71 0.71 23.87
C CYS A 341 -9.72 1.81 23.54
N ALA A 342 -10.06 2.65 24.53
CA ALA A 342 -11.04 3.71 24.37
C ALA A 342 -10.63 4.79 23.35
N ASN A 343 -9.32 5.04 23.20
CA ASN A 343 -8.78 6.04 22.29
C ASN A 343 -7.52 5.49 21.59
N ALA A 344 -7.61 5.14 20.31
CA ALA A 344 -6.43 4.67 19.57
C ALA A 344 -5.39 5.78 19.29
N ASN A 345 -5.76 7.06 19.41
CA ASN A 345 -4.78 8.14 19.24
C ASN A 345 -3.74 8.18 20.36
N ASP A 346 -4.02 7.51 21.49
CA ASP A 346 -3.06 7.37 22.59
C ASP A 346 -2.06 6.21 22.36
N TYR A 347 -2.25 5.38 21.33
CA TYR A 347 -1.50 4.14 21.10
C TYR A 347 -0.66 4.20 19.82
N VAL A 348 0.60 3.77 19.92
CA VAL A 348 1.46 3.59 18.74
C VAL A 348 0.97 2.42 17.89
N PHE A 349 0.54 1.33 18.51
CA PHE A 349 0.13 0.09 17.86
C PHE A 349 -1.37 -0.17 17.96
N TRP A 350 -1.97 -0.61 16.84
CA TRP A 350 -3.37 -1.01 16.79
C TRP A 350 -3.55 -2.41 17.36
N ASP A 351 -2.84 -3.38 16.80
CA ASP A 351 -2.76 -4.74 17.31
C ASP A 351 -1.33 -5.04 17.77
N SER A 352 -0.97 -6.30 18.01
CA SER A 352 0.37 -6.66 18.51
C SER A 352 1.50 -6.60 17.48
N TYR A 353 1.22 -6.10 16.27
CA TYR A 353 2.19 -6.02 15.17
C TYR A 353 2.10 -4.68 14.41
N HIS A 354 0.89 -4.25 14.06
CA HIS A 354 0.64 -3.12 13.17
C HIS A 354 0.43 -1.80 13.91
N PRO A 355 1.08 -0.71 13.49
CA PRO A 355 0.80 0.65 13.97
C PRO A 355 -0.66 1.09 13.81
N THR A 356 -1.08 2.08 14.60
CA THR A 356 -2.37 2.75 14.41
C THR A 356 -2.36 3.69 13.20
N GLU A 357 -3.53 4.02 12.67
CA GLU A 357 -3.69 5.11 11.69
C GLU A 357 -3.03 6.41 12.18
N ARG A 358 -3.15 6.70 13.48
CA ARG A 358 -2.51 7.87 14.09
C ARG A 358 -1.00 7.83 13.96
N THR A 359 -0.36 6.68 14.22
CA THR A 359 1.09 6.51 14.00
C THR A 359 1.45 6.73 12.54
N TYR A 360 0.69 6.18 11.60
CA TYR A 360 0.95 6.41 10.18
C TYR A 360 0.79 7.89 9.79
N SER A 361 -0.19 8.60 10.35
CA SER A 361 -0.41 10.02 10.08
C SER A 361 0.75 10.92 10.53
N VAL A 362 1.51 10.54 11.56
CA VAL A 362 2.70 11.28 11.99
C VAL A 362 3.96 10.84 11.27
N LEU A 363 4.01 9.60 10.81
CA LEU A 363 5.21 8.98 10.26
C LEU A 363 5.35 9.24 8.75
N ILE A 364 4.27 9.06 7.99
CA ILE A 364 4.33 8.98 6.53
C ILE A 364 4.50 10.34 5.84
N PRO A 365 3.75 11.40 6.20
CA PRO A 365 3.91 12.69 5.53
C PRO A 365 5.33 13.29 5.63
N PRO A 366 6.00 13.29 6.80
CA PRO A 366 7.39 13.75 6.89
C PRO A 366 8.37 12.90 6.07
N LEU A 367 8.17 11.57 6.06
CA LEU A 367 8.99 10.67 5.26
C LEU A 367 8.83 10.94 3.77
N LEU A 368 7.59 11.08 3.29
CA LEU A 368 7.33 11.39 1.89
C LEU A 368 8.01 12.70 1.50
N ARG A 369 7.88 13.77 2.30
CA ARG A 369 8.56 15.05 2.04
C ARG A 369 10.08 14.92 1.99
N ARG A 370 10.67 14.05 2.84
CA ARG A 370 12.11 13.80 2.87
C ARG A 370 12.60 13.15 1.58
N TYR A 371 11.88 12.16 1.06
CA TYR A 371 12.34 11.29 -0.03
C TYR A 371 11.76 11.63 -1.40
N VAL A 372 10.69 12.42 -1.50
CA VAL A 372 10.00 12.70 -2.78
C VAL A 372 10.95 13.24 -3.85
N ASN A 373 11.90 14.09 -3.47
CA ASN A 373 12.87 14.65 -4.40
C ASN A 373 13.86 13.61 -4.93
N ASP A 374 14.23 12.61 -4.12
CA ASP A 374 15.14 11.52 -4.53
C ASP A 374 14.52 10.66 -5.64
N PHE A 375 13.18 10.62 -5.73
CA PHE A 375 12.46 9.95 -6.80
C PHE A 375 12.31 10.78 -8.09
N LEU A 376 12.40 12.11 -7.98
CA LEU A 376 12.01 13.03 -9.06
C LEU A 376 13.18 13.79 -9.67
N LEU A 377 14.18 14.11 -8.86
CA LEU A 377 15.35 14.88 -9.26
C LEU A 377 16.51 13.92 -9.48
N GLY A 378 17.33 14.23 -10.48
CA GLY A 378 18.63 13.57 -10.61
C GLY A 378 19.64 14.17 -9.64
N ASN A 379 20.54 13.31 -9.16
CA ASN A 379 21.80 13.79 -8.60
C ASN A 379 22.62 14.52 -9.65
#